data_AF-A0A5S4YNZ7-F1
#
_entry.id   AF-A0A5S4YNZ7-F1
#
_cell.length_a   1.000
_cell.length_b   1.000
_cell.length_c   1.000
_cell.angle_alpha   90.00
_cell.angle_beta   90.00
_cell.angle_gamma   90.00
#
_symmetry.space_group_name_H-M   'P 1'
#
loop_
_entity.id
_entity.type
_entity.pdbx_description
1 polymer ?
#
loop_
_entity_poly.entity_id
_entity_poly.type
_entity_poly.pdbx_seq_one_letter_code
_entity_poly.pdbx_strand_id
1 'polypeptide(L)'
;MPQLSEDVFGGDDGHLFLVGGSNDVAHLFSESDHNLQLICSAWTTLLACRKRTAMDKGIKYLHCFVPDKLSVLRAKALAITSQMRFPAEILEESDDAALRGILVPLTRYLRKQAGNYEVFHRTDTHWTVEGCFSAYQMLCFYMGIPQKTDLIVRNTSAREGSWDLGSKLIPKRLETIRFGRFGIGASRVEANEIVTARETGRVPNDLLLHVGSIVEYRNEGHPLAKVRLLVFGDSFFEYRPHMLTGMFAETVDAVMFVWSAAIDWKLVDEFKPDILLTEVAERFVRVVPNDDVDIRRHATNKLQSVLCSHAERRAS
;
A
#
# COMPACT_ATOMS: atom_id res chain seq x y z
N MET A 1 27.33 -9.47 12.50
CA MET A 1 27.78 -8.20 11.90
C MET A 1 26.65 -7.69 11.01
N PRO A 2 26.16 -6.46 11.18
CA PRO A 2 25.17 -5.90 10.26
C PRO A 2 25.76 -5.89 8.84
N GLN A 3 25.07 -6.55 7.91
CA GLN A 3 25.45 -6.53 6.50
C GLN A 3 24.75 -5.33 5.87
N LEU A 4 25.54 -4.34 5.45
CA LEU A 4 25.05 -3.18 4.73
C LEU A 4 25.27 -3.43 3.24
N SER A 5 24.21 -3.50 2.45
CA SER A 5 24.29 -3.10 1.04
C SER A 5 23.79 -1.66 0.93
N GLU A 6 24.10 -0.96 -0.16
CA GLU A 6 23.61 0.42 -0.38
C GLU A 6 22.08 0.53 -0.22
N ASP A 7 21.35 -0.55 -0.55
CA ASP A 7 19.89 -0.58 -0.51
C ASP A 7 19.29 -1.12 0.80
N VAL A 8 20.00 -2.00 1.51
CA VAL A 8 19.45 -2.84 2.59
C VAL A 8 20.30 -2.78 3.85
N PHE A 9 19.64 -2.50 4.97
CA PHE A 9 20.22 -2.62 6.31
C PHE A 9 19.79 -3.92 6.97
N GLY A 10 20.76 -4.73 7.41
CA GLY A 10 20.50 -5.90 8.25
C GLY A 10 20.36 -5.52 9.72
N GLY A 11 19.17 -5.71 10.27
CA GLY A 11 18.88 -5.54 11.70
C GLY A 11 18.81 -6.86 12.47
N ASP A 12 18.25 -6.78 13.67
CA ASP A 12 18.17 -7.90 14.61
C ASP A 12 17.15 -8.97 14.18
N ASP A 13 17.29 -10.19 14.72
CA ASP A 13 16.43 -11.36 14.48
C ASP A 13 16.23 -11.70 12.99
N GLY A 14 17.21 -11.32 12.18
CA GLY A 14 17.19 -11.57 10.74
C GLY A 14 16.30 -10.63 9.93
N HIS A 15 15.79 -9.55 10.50
CA HIS A 15 15.07 -8.54 9.74
C HIS A 15 16.01 -7.76 8.81
N LEU A 16 15.53 -7.53 7.60
CA LEU A 16 16.11 -6.62 6.62
C LEU A 16 15.23 -5.38 6.53
N PHE A 17 15.85 -4.23 6.30
CA PHE A 17 15.19 -2.95 6.18
C PHE A 17 15.62 -2.26 4.89
N LEU A 18 14.66 -1.67 4.18
CA LEU A 18 14.96 -0.83 3.02
C LEU A 18 15.55 0.49 3.52
N VAL A 19 16.73 0.85 3.04
CA VAL A 19 17.40 2.12 3.39
C VAL A 19 17.78 2.95 2.17
N GLY A 20 18.00 2.32 1.02
CA GLY A 20 18.44 3.00 -0.21
C GLY A 20 17.63 2.65 -1.45
N GLY A 21 18.31 2.57 -2.60
CA GLY A 21 17.72 2.37 -3.91
C GLY A 21 16.88 3.56 -4.39
N SER A 22 15.97 3.31 -5.33
CA SER A 22 15.11 4.37 -5.90
C SER A 22 14.16 5.05 -4.90
N ASN A 23 14.01 4.49 -3.69
CA ASN A 23 13.16 5.05 -2.63
C ASN A 23 13.94 5.95 -1.66
N ASP A 24 15.27 5.80 -1.58
CA ASP A 24 16.17 6.61 -0.74
C ASP A 24 15.64 6.87 0.68
N VAL A 25 15.22 5.80 1.34
CA VAL A 25 14.45 5.82 2.60
C VAL A 25 15.24 6.46 3.73
N ALA A 26 16.54 6.14 3.85
CA ALA A 26 17.39 6.69 4.89
C ALA A 26 17.55 8.20 4.75
N HIS A 27 17.68 8.71 3.52
CA HIS A 27 17.73 10.14 3.27
C HIS A 27 16.39 10.81 3.62
N LEU A 28 15.24 10.23 3.23
CA LEU A 28 13.91 10.73 3.62
C LEU A 28 13.75 10.84 5.13
N PHE A 29 14.12 9.81 5.89
CA PHE A 29 13.94 9.82 7.34
C PHE A 29 15.00 10.59 8.10
N SER A 30 16.08 11.01 7.42
CA SER A 30 17.12 11.87 7.97
C SER A 30 17.04 13.31 7.45
N GLU A 31 15.93 13.67 6.79
CA GLU A 31 15.69 15.03 6.30
C GLU A 31 15.73 16.06 7.42
N SER A 32 16.04 17.31 7.04
CA SER A 32 15.97 18.43 7.98
C SER A 32 14.55 18.63 8.50
N ASP A 33 14.42 19.09 9.76
CA ASP A 33 13.12 19.40 10.37
C ASP A 33 12.31 20.39 9.50
N HIS A 34 12.98 21.34 8.86
CA HIS A 34 12.33 22.30 7.96
C HIS A 34 11.70 21.62 6.74
N ASN A 35 12.45 20.76 6.03
CA ASN A 35 11.93 20.03 4.86
C ASN A 35 10.78 19.10 5.26
N LEU A 36 10.92 18.42 6.40
CA LEU A 36 9.89 17.52 6.92
C LEU A 36 8.59 18.27 7.25
N GLN A 37 8.69 19.46 7.85
CA GLN A 37 7.53 20.34 8.09
C GLN A 37 6.86 20.77 6.79
N LEU A 38 7.63 21.13 5.75
CA LEU A 38 7.08 21.49 4.44
C LEU A 38 6.31 20.33 3.80
N ILE A 39 6.90 19.13 3.83
CA ILE A 39 6.25 17.91 3.32
C ILE A 39 4.96 17.64 4.09
N CYS A 40 4.99 17.65 5.42
CA CYS A 40 3.81 17.40 6.24
C CYS A 40 2.72 18.45 5.99
N SER A 41 3.07 19.73 5.89
CA SER A 41 2.11 20.81 5.58
C SER A 41 1.47 20.65 4.21
N ALA A 42 2.23 20.21 3.21
CA ALA A 42 1.72 19.96 1.87
C ALA A 42 0.75 18.77 1.86
N TRP A 43 1.07 17.68 2.58
CA TRP A 43 0.14 16.57 2.78
C TRP A 43 -1.12 16.99 3.52
N THR A 44 -1.03 17.75 4.61
CA THR A 44 -2.21 18.27 5.31
C THR A 44 -3.14 19.04 4.38
N THR A 45 -2.56 19.92 3.55
CA THR A 45 -3.33 20.72 2.58
C THR A 45 -4.03 19.83 1.56
N LEU A 46 -3.31 18.87 0.98
CA LEU A 46 -3.84 17.91 0.02
C LEU A 46 -5.00 17.10 0.62
N LEU A 47 -4.79 16.50 1.79
CA LEU A 47 -5.78 15.63 2.44
C LEU A 47 -7.04 16.40 2.84
N ALA A 48 -6.88 17.63 3.33
CA ALA A 48 -8.02 18.51 3.63
C ALA A 48 -8.83 18.86 2.37
N CYS A 49 -8.15 19.12 1.24
CA CYS A 49 -8.79 19.36 -0.05
C CYS A 49 -9.56 18.12 -0.52
N ARG A 50 -8.93 16.94 -0.50
CA ARG A 50 -9.56 15.67 -0.88
C ARG A 50 -10.80 15.36 -0.03
N LYS A 51 -10.71 15.57 1.29
CA LYS A 51 -11.87 15.41 2.20
C LYS A 51 -13.02 16.29 1.78
N ARG A 52 -12.76 17.58 1.53
CA ARG A 52 -13.81 18.54 1.11
C ARG A 52 -14.47 18.10 -0.19
N THR A 53 -13.67 17.81 -1.22
CA THR A 53 -14.19 17.37 -2.53
C THR A 53 -15.01 16.08 -2.43
N ALA A 54 -14.58 15.12 -1.62
CA ALA A 54 -15.34 13.89 -1.37
C ALA A 54 -16.64 14.16 -0.60
N MET A 55 -16.60 15.02 0.42
CA MET A 55 -17.78 15.41 1.20
C MET A 55 -18.83 16.12 0.35
N ASP A 56 -18.40 17.00 -0.56
CA ASP A 56 -19.30 17.68 -1.51
C ASP A 56 -20.03 16.69 -2.45
N LYS A 57 -19.47 15.49 -2.63
CA LYS A 57 -20.06 14.37 -3.38
C LYS A 57 -20.84 13.39 -2.48
N GLY A 58 -20.93 13.63 -1.17
CA GLY A 58 -21.56 12.73 -0.21
C GLY A 58 -20.76 11.47 0.12
N ILE A 59 -19.45 11.47 -0.16
CA ILE A 59 -18.55 10.32 0.00
C ILE A 59 -17.77 10.45 1.30
N LYS A 60 -17.68 9.37 2.07
CA LYS A 60 -16.79 9.32 3.24
C LYS A 60 -15.34 9.17 2.79
N TYR A 61 -14.49 10.12 3.15
CA TYR A 61 -13.07 10.09 2.82
C TYR A 61 -12.21 9.67 4.02
N LEU A 62 -11.27 8.76 3.77
CA LEU A 62 -10.24 8.35 4.72
C LEU A 62 -8.88 8.31 4.01
N HIS A 63 -7.82 8.49 4.78
CA HIS A 63 -6.46 8.24 4.33
C HIS A 63 -5.69 7.41 5.35
N CYS A 64 -4.88 6.48 4.88
CA CYS A 64 -3.86 5.83 5.69
C CYS A 64 -2.49 5.97 5.04
N PHE A 65 -1.49 6.22 5.87
CA PHE A 65 -0.11 5.93 5.51
C PHE A 65 0.17 4.50 5.93
N VAL A 66 0.73 3.68 5.05
CA VAL A 66 1.29 2.40 5.49
C VAL A 66 2.67 2.69 6.08
N PRO A 67 2.85 2.52 7.40
CA PRO A 67 4.09 2.90 8.05
C PRO A 67 5.25 2.05 7.52
N ASP A 68 6.42 2.66 7.40
CA ASP A 68 7.60 1.91 7.01
C ASP A 68 7.98 0.91 8.10
N LYS A 69 8.55 -0.22 7.69
CA LYS A 69 9.03 -1.25 8.62
C LYS A 69 10.02 -0.69 9.64
N LEU A 70 10.84 0.30 9.26
CA LEU A 70 11.73 1.03 10.19
C LEU A 70 10.96 1.79 11.26
N SER A 71 9.79 2.36 10.94
CA SER A 71 8.99 3.15 11.88
C SER A 71 8.24 2.28 12.88
N VAL A 72 7.90 1.04 12.49
CA VAL A 72 7.22 0.05 13.35
C VAL A 72 8.22 -0.76 14.17
N LEU A 73 9.30 -1.28 13.56
CA LEU A 73 10.26 -2.20 14.21
C LEU A 73 11.57 -1.50 14.62
N ARG A 74 11.49 -0.25 15.10
CA ARG A 74 12.66 0.59 15.47
C ARG A 74 13.70 -0.13 16.31
N ALA A 75 13.26 -0.87 17.32
CA ALA A 75 14.17 -1.57 18.24
C ALA A 75 15.08 -2.59 17.51
N LYS A 76 14.62 -3.17 16.40
CA LYS A 76 15.40 -4.12 15.59
C LYS A 76 16.39 -3.45 14.64
N ALA A 77 16.39 -2.11 14.54
CA ALA A 77 17.28 -1.32 13.67
C ALA A 77 17.79 -0.05 14.38
N LEU A 78 17.98 -0.11 15.70
CA LEU A 78 18.25 1.06 16.55
C LEU A 78 19.46 1.89 16.09
N ALA A 79 20.46 1.22 15.51
CA ALA A 79 21.67 1.83 14.98
C ALA A 79 21.39 2.93 13.93
N ILE A 80 20.29 2.83 13.18
CA ILE A 80 19.90 3.81 12.17
C ILE A 80 18.63 4.58 12.56
N THR A 81 17.69 3.96 13.28
CA THR A 81 16.41 4.59 13.57
C THR A 81 16.45 5.63 14.68
N SER A 82 17.52 5.67 15.48
CA SER A 82 17.65 6.58 16.64
C SER A 82 17.66 8.06 16.26
N GLN A 83 18.09 8.40 15.04
CA GLN A 83 18.12 9.76 14.52
C GLN A 83 17.05 10.02 13.45
N MET A 84 16.27 9.00 13.09
CA MET A 84 15.27 9.09 12.03
C MET A 84 13.97 9.72 12.52
N ARG A 85 13.34 10.48 11.63
CA ARG A 85 12.00 11.06 11.80
C ARG A 85 11.07 10.47 10.75
N PHE A 86 9.87 10.11 11.19
CA PHE A 86 8.94 9.29 10.43
C PHE A 86 7.70 10.12 10.08
N PRO A 87 7.55 10.57 8.81
CA PRO A 87 6.49 11.48 8.40
C PRO A 87 5.07 10.97 8.70
N ALA A 88 4.83 9.66 8.57
CA ALA A 88 3.52 9.08 8.84
C ALA A 88 3.16 9.23 10.32
N GLU A 89 4.10 8.92 11.22
CA GLU A 89 3.91 9.11 12.67
C GLU A 89 3.62 10.57 13.00
N ILE A 90 4.40 11.51 12.43
CA ILE A 90 4.23 12.95 12.69
C ILE A 90 2.84 13.44 12.23
N LEU A 91 2.37 13.00 11.06
CA LEU A 91 1.06 13.36 10.55
C LEU A 91 -0.07 12.72 11.37
N GLU A 92 0.07 11.45 11.75
CA GLU A 92 -0.93 10.71 12.54
C GLU A 92 -1.06 11.25 13.98
N GLU A 93 0.03 11.75 14.56
CA GLU A 93 0.06 12.32 15.92
C GLU A 93 -0.19 13.84 15.94
N SER A 94 -0.40 14.46 14.79
CA SER A 94 -0.69 15.89 14.69
C SER A 94 -2.05 16.25 15.28
N ASP A 95 -2.09 17.31 16.08
CA ASP A 95 -3.33 17.92 16.59
C ASP A 95 -4.05 18.83 15.57
N ASP A 96 -3.57 18.86 14.33
CA ASP A 96 -4.16 19.68 13.27
C ASP A 96 -5.63 19.28 13.01
N ALA A 97 -6.53 20.23 13.22
CA ALA A 97 -7.96 20.04 13.04
C ALA A 97 -8.33 19.65 11.59
N ALA A 98 -7.52 20.01 10.60
CA ALA A 98 -7.72 19.65 9.21
C ALA A 98 -7.59 18.13 8.98
N LEU A 99 -6.74 17.45 9.76
CA LEU A 99 -6.51 16.00 9.66
C LEU A 99 -7.53 15.17 10.47
N ARG A 100 -8.27 15.82 11.38
CA ARG A 100 -9.22 15.13 12.26
C ARG A 100 -10.29 14.39 11.45
N GLY A 101 -10.42 13.09 11.75
CA GLY A 101 -11.38 12.21 11.08
C GLY A 101 -11.05 11.87 9.63
N ILE A 102 -9.85 12.22 9.14
CA ILE A 102 -9.31 11.77 7.85
C ILE A 102 -8.37 10.58 8.06
N LEU A 103 -7.38 10.75 8.94
CA LEU A 103 -6.28 9.79 9.10
C LEU A 103 -6.72 8.56 9.89
N VAL A 104 -6.32 7.39 9.37
CA VAL A 104 -6.35 6.12 10.09
C VAL A 104 -4.94 5.87 10.64
N PRO A 105 -4.73 5.97 11.98
CA PRO A 105 -3.40 5.98 12.57
C PRO A 105 -2.82 4.56 12.68
N LEU A 106 -2.15 4.12 11.62
CA LEU A 106 -1.63 2.75 11.54
C LEU A 106 -0.30 2.59 12.27
N THR A 107 0.53 3.63 12.36
CA THR A 107 1.91 3.51 12.88
C THR A 107 1.94 3.03 14.32
N ARG A 108 1.29 3.77 15.23
CA ARG A 108 1.26 3.42 16.66
C ARG A 108 0.52 2.10 16.90
N TYR A 109 -0.52 1.84 16.12
CA TYR A 109 -1.28 0.60 16.25
C TYR A 109 -0.45 -0.62 15.85
N LEU A 110 0.19 -0.60 14.69
CA LEU A 110 1.04 -1.69 14.23
C LEU A 110 2.25 -1.88 15.14
N ARG A 111 2.82 -0.81 15.70
CA ARG A 111 3.88 -0.92 16.73
C ARG A 111 3.41 -1.65 17.98
N LYS A 112 2.16 -1.40 18.43
CA LYS A 112 1.57 -2.16 19.53
C LYS A 112 1.33 -3.62 19.15
N GLN A 113 0.86 -3.90 17.94
CA GLN A 113 0.65 -5.26 17.45
C GLN A 113 1.96 -6.03 17.31
N ALA A 114 3.05 -5.37 16.93
CA ALA A 114 4.39 -5.95 16.82
C ALA A 114 4.91 -6.54 18.14
N GLY A 115 4.37 -6.14 19.29
CA GLY A 115 4.70 -6.74 20.59
C GLY A 115 4.10 -8.13 20.80
N ASN A 116 3.10 -8.52 20.01
CA ASN A 116 2.38 -9.79 20.14
C ASN A 116 2.46 -10.66 18.88
N TYR A 117 2.65 -10.04 17.71
CA TYR A 117 2.61 -10.71 16.41
C TYR A 117 3.77 -10.26 15.53
N GLU A 118 4.23 -11.15 14.65
CA GLU A 118 5.10 -10.78 13.55
C GLU A 118 4.28 -9.97 12.55
N VAL A 119 4.45 -8.65 12.51
CA VAL A 119 3.65 -7.75 11.65
C VAL A 119 4.32 -7.46 10.30
N PHE A 120 5.63 -7.71 10.16
CA PHE A 120 6.36 -7.62 8.90
C PHE A 120 7.18 -8.88 8.65
N HIS A 121 7.27 -9.30 7.40
CA HIS A 121 8.19 -10.35 6.98
C HIS A 121 9.63 -9.97 7.30
N ARG A 122 10.52 -10.94 7.54
CA ARG A 122 11.91 -10.63 7.87
C ARG A 122 12.65 -10.06 6.67
N THR A 123 12.44 -10.63 5.50
CA THR A 123 13.21 -10.37 4.27
C THR A 123 12.40 -9.68 3.17
N ASP A 124 11.22 -9.17 3.50
CA ASP A 124 10.37 -8.37 2.61
C ASP A 124 10.03 -7.01 3.26
N THR A 125 9.64 -6.03 2.45
CA THR A 125 9.16 -4.72 2.90
C THR A 125 7.70 -4.76 3.35
N HIS A 126 6.93 -5.77 2.92
CA HIS A 126 5.51 -5.88 3.22
C HIS A 126 5.24 -6.52 4.59
N TRP A 127 4.04 -6.24 5.08
CA TRP A 127 3.50 -6.87 6.27
C TRP A 127 3.30 -8.37 6.08
N THR A 128 3.20 -9.09 7.19
CA THR A 128 2.68 -10.47 7.23
C THR A 128 1.15 -10.48 7.06
N VAL A 129 0.54 -11.67 7.08
CA VAL A 129 -0.93 -11.80 7.18
C VAL A 129 -1.45 -11.15 8.47
N GLU A 130 -0.75 -11.31 9.58
CA GLU A 130 -1.08 -10.74 10.88
C GLU A 130 -0.99 -9.20 10.86
N GLY A 131 0.04 -8.64 10.23
CA GLY A 131 0.19 -7.19 10.04
C GLY A 131 -0.87 -6.61 9.09
N CYS A 132 -1.12 -7.30 7.96
CA CYS A 132 -2.18 -6.93 7.02
C CYS A 132 -3.55 -6.92 7.70
N PHE A 133 -3.87 -7.99 8.43
CA PHE A 133 -5.13 -8.12 9.15
C PHE A 133 -5.27 -7.05 10.24
N SER A 134 -4.19 -6.72 10.94
CA SER A 134 -4.17 -5.61 11.89
C SER A 134 -4.58 -4.28 11.22
N ALA A 135 -4.00 -3.95 10.05
CA ALA A 135 -4.38 -2.76 9.30
C ALA A 135 -5.85 -2.83 8.83
N TYR A 136 -6.30 -3.97 8.33
CA TYR A 136 -7.69 -4.22 7.95
C TYR A 136 -8.67 -3.94 9.11
N GLN A 137 -8.37 -4.43 10.32
CA GLN A 137 -9.23 -4.20 11.49
C GLN A 137 -9.39 -2.71 11.81
N MET A 138 -8.28 -1.96 11.74
CA MET A 138 -8.31 -0.52 11.97
C MET A 138 -9.10 0.20 10.88
N LEU A 139 -8.87 -0.15 9.62
CA LEU A 139 -9.62 0.40 8.49
C LEU A 139 -11.12 0.13 8.63
N CYS A 140 -11.54 -1.11 8.93
CA CYS A 140 -12.94 -1.44 9.18
C CYS A 140 -13.56 -0.59 10.30
N PHE A 141 -12.83 -0.39 11.41
CA PHE A 141 -13.28 0.45 12.52
C PHE A 141 -13.51 1.90 12.07
N TYR A 142 -12.55 2.51 11.38
CA TYR A 142 -12.67 3.89 10.89
C TYR A 142 -13.71 4.04 9.77
N MET A 143 -13.86 3.02 8.93
CA MET A 143 -14.91 2.95 7.90
C MET A 143 -16.31 2.82 8.53
N GLY A 144 -16.42 2.20 9.70
CA GLY A 144 -17.69 1.90 10.35
C GLY A 144 -18.37 0.67 9.77
N ILE A 145 -17.57 -0.33 9.35
CA ILE A 145 -18.07 -1.59 8.76
C ILE A 145 -17.65 -2.79 9.63
N PRO A 146 -18.43 -3.90 9.62
CA PRO A 146 -18.07 -5.12 10.32
C PRO A 146 -16.76 -5.73 9.80
N GLN A 147 -16.01 -6.34 10.71
CA GLN A 147 -14.81 -7.11 10.40
C GLN A 147 -15.19 -8.57 10.11
N LYS A 148 -14.61 -9.13 9.05
CA LYS A 148 -14.67 -10.56 8.75
C LYS A 148 -13.53 -11.28 9.50
N THR A 149 -13.80 -11.66 10.74
CA THR A 149 -12.76 -12.09 11.69
C THR A 149 -12.06 -13.39 11.32
N ASP A 150 -12.70 -14.26 10.53
CA ASP A 150 -12.12 -15.54 10.15
C ASP A 150 -11.07 -15.43 9.03
N LEU A 151 -10.87 -14.25 8.43
CA LEU A 151 -9.81 -14.02 7.44
C LEU A 151 -8.42 -14.33 8.01
N ILE A 152 -8.14 -14.03 9.27
CA ILE A 152 -6.82 -14.22 9.90
C ILE A 152 -6.35 -15.68 9.93
N VAL A 153 -7.28 -16.63 10.03
CA VAL A 153 -6.94 -18.07 10.12
C VAL A 153 -6.82 -18.72 8.74
N ARG A 154 -7.22 -18.03 7.66
CA ARG A 154 -7.24 -18.57 6.30
C ARG A 154 -5.89 -18.41 5.62
N ASN A 155 -5.07 -19.44 5.69
CA ASN A 155 -3.74 -19.44 5.09
C ASN A 155 -3.65 -20.38 3.88
N THR A 156 -2.76 -20.03 2.96
CA THR A 156 -2.26 -20.93 1.91
C THR A 156 -0.99 -21.63 2.40
N SER A 157 -0.52 -22.61 1.61
CA SER A 157 0.76 -23.28 1.86
C SER A 157 1.90 -22.26 1.90
N ALA A 158 2.79 -22.41 2.89
CA ALA A 158 3.99 -21.60 2.97
C ALA A 158 4.89 -21.86 1.75
N ARG A 159 5.59 -20.82 1.30
CA ARG A 159 6.55 -20.90 0.20
C ARG A 159 7.88 -20.38 0.67
N GLU A 160 8.95 -21.11 0.35
CA GLU A 160 10.30 -20.60 0.52
C GLU A 160 10.70 -19.81 -0.73
N GLY A 161 11.37 -18.68 -0.53
CA GLY A 161 11.85 -17.85 -1.63
C GLY A 161 12.72 -16.71 -1.15
N SER A 162 13.36 -16.03 -2.11
CA SER A 162 13.99 -14.72 -1.88
C SER A 162 12.97 -13.63 -2.19
N TRP A 163 12.56 -12.88 -1.18
CA TRP A 163 11.54 -11.84 -1.28
C TRP A 163 12.17 -10.47 -1.55
N ASP A 164 11.40 -9.39 -1.51
CA ASP A 164 11.83 -8.06 -1.96
C ASP A 164 13.26 -7.69 -1.48
N LEU A 165 13.49 -7.65 -0.16
CA LEU A 165 14.78 -7.30 0.41
C LEU A 165 15.79 -8.45 0.37
N GLY A 166 15.33 -9.69 0.55
CA GLY A 166 16.19 -10.87 0.50
C GLY A 166 16.83 -11.08 -0.88
N SER A 167 16.13 -10.66 -1.94
CA SER A 167 16.60 -10.74 -3.32
C SER A 167 17.70 -9.74 -3.66
N LYS A 168 17.83 -8.66 -2.88
CA LYS A 168 18.84 -7.59 -3.04
C LYS A 168 20.21 -7.93 -2.43
N LEU A 169 20.32 -9.04 -1.70
CA LEU A 169 21.57 -9.47 -1.07
C LEU A 169 22.34 -10.47 -1.94
N ILE A 170 23.66 -10.51 -1.76
CA ILE A 170 24.55 -11.52 -2.34
C ILE A 170 25.33 -12.19 -1.19
N PRO A 171 25.12 -13.49 -0.92
CA PRO A 171 24.10 -14.35 -1.51
C PRO A 171 22.67 -13.91 -1.14
N LYS A 172 21.68 -14.30 -1.96
CA LYS A 172 20.27 -14.01 -1.68
C LYS A 172 19.85 -14.63 -0.35
N ARG A 173 19.01 -13.92 0.40
CA ARG A 173 18.44 -14.41 1.65
C ARG A 173 17.05 -14.97 1.41
N LEU A 174 16.81 -16.18 1.92
CA LEU A 174 15.53 -16.87 1.82
C LEU A 174 14.71 -16.70 3.09
N GLU A 175 13.39 -16.72 2.94
CA GLU A 175 12.43 -16.83 4.03
C GLU A 175 11.26 -17.71 3.57
N THR A 176 10.69 -18.47 4.50
CA THR A 176 9.44 -19.20 4.25
C THR A 176 8.26 -18.33 4.66
N ILE A 177 7.50 -17.84 3.69
CA ILE A 177 6.36 -16.94 3.89
C ILE A 177 5.03 -17.68 3.66
N ARG A 178 4.06 -17.44 4.53
CA ARG A 178 2.65 -17.83 4.35
C ARG A 178 1.86 -16.66 3.78
N PHE A 179 0.99 -16.95 2.82
CA PHE A 179 0.06 -15.95 2.26
C PHE A 179 -1.36 -16.24 2.73
N GLY A 180 -2.15 -15.19 2.92
CA GLY A 180 -3.56 -15.32 3.21
C GLY A 180 -4.34 -15.81 1.99
N ARG A 181 -5.39 -16.61 2.24
CA ARG A 181 -6.33 -17.05 1.21
C ARG A 181 -7.58 -16.17 1.27
N PHE A 182 -7.63 -15.17 0.39
CA PHE A 182 -8.68 -14.16 0.34
C PHE A 182 -9.41 -14.13 -1.01
N GLY A 183 -10.45 -13.29 -1.13
CA GLY A 183 -11.29 -13.15 -2.32
C GLY A 183 -12.31 -14.26 -2.52
N ILE A 184 -12.56 -15.12 -1.52
CA ILE A 184 -13.53 -16.21 -1.62
C ILE A 184 -14.95 -15.63 -1.70
N GLY A 185 -15.69 -15.98 -2.75
CA GLY A 185 -17.04 -15.47 -2.98
C GLY A 185 -17.08 -14.09 -3.64
N ALA A 186 -15.93 -13.54 -4.03
CA ALA A 186 -15.84 -12.36 -4.86
C ALA A 186 -15.43 -12.71 -6.30
N SER A 187 -16.04 -12.04 -7.27
CA SER A 187 -15.71 -12.13 -8.69
C SER A 187 -14.98 -10.86 -9.12
N ARG A 188 -13.94 -10.99 -9.95
CA ARG A 188 -13.32 -9.81 -10.58
C ARG A 188 -14.12 -9.46 -11.83
N VAL A 189 -14.75 -8.29 -11.83
CA VAL A 189 -15.62 -7.82 -12.91
C VAL A 189 -14.94 -6.79 -13.82
N GLU A 190 -13.88 -6.14 -13.33
CA GLU A 190 -13.03 -5.25 -14.13
C GLU A 190 -11.55 -5.57 -13.89
N ALA A 191 -10.79 -5.55 -14.98
CA ALA A 191 -9.33 -5.51 -14.97
C ALA A 191 -8.89 -4.74 -16.22
N ASN A 192 -8.13 -3.67 -16.04
CA ASN A 192 -7.69 -2.87 -17.18
C ASN A 192 -6.58 -3.56 -17.99
N GLU A 193 -6.16 -2.90 -19.07
CA GLU A 193 -5.23 -3.44 -20.06
C GLU A 193 -3.86 -3.77 -19.46
N ILE A 194 -3.38 -2.96 -18.52
CA ILE A 194 -2.12 -3.21 -17.79
C ILE A 194 -2.20 -4.54 -17.03
N VAL A 195 -3.25 -4.72 -16.23
CA VAL A 195 -3.43 -5.94 -15.42
C VAL A 195 -3.53 -7.15 -16.33
N THR A 196 -4.38 -7.07 -17.37
CA THR A 196 -4.59 -8.16 -18.32
C THR A 196 -3.30 -8.52 -19.07
N ALA A 197 -2.52 -7.53 -19.52
CA ALA A 197 -1.27 -7.78 -20.23
C ALA A 197 -0.24 -8.49 -19.34
N ARG A 198 -0.16 -8.15 -18.05
CA ARG A 198 0.76 -8.79 -17.10
C ARG A 198 0.36 -10.23 -16.80
N GLU A 199 -0.92 -10.46 -16.53
CA GLU A 199 -1.42 -11.80 -16.19
C GLU A 199 -1.36 -12.77 -17.37
N THR A 200 -1.50 -12.27 -18.59
CA THR A 200 -1.35 -13.08 -19.82
C THR A 200 0.10 -13.24 -20.27
N GLY A 201 1.07 -12.62 -19.57
CA GLY A 201 2.48 -12.67 -19.93
C GLY A 201 2.84 -11.92 -21.23
N ARG A 202 1.97 -11.03 -21.72
CA ARG A 202 2.23 -10.21 -22.92
C ARG A 202 3.34 -9.19 -22.69
N VAL A 203 3.50 -8.76 -21.46
CA VAL A 203 4.57 -7.86 -21.01
C VAL A 203 5.40 -8.55 -19.93
N PRO A 204 6.70 -8.25 -19.83
CA PRO A 204 7.50 -8.67 -18.69
C PRO A 204 6.85 -8.23 -17.37
N ASN A 205 7.10 -8.98 -16.31
CA ASN A 205 6.69 -8.63 -14.94
C ASN A 205 7.57 -7.47 -14.42
N ASP A 206 7.56 -6.33 -15.12
CA ASP A 206 8.29 -5.12 -14.79
C ASP A 206 7.58 -4.40 -13.64
N LEU A 207 8.34 -4.04 -12.60
CA LEU A 207 7.88 -3.30 -11.43
C LEU A 207 7.37 -1.89 -11.79
N LEU A 208 7.81 -1.32 -12.91
CA LEU A 208 7.40 0.01 -13.36
C LEU A 208 6.04 0.05 -14.06
N LEU A 209 5.41 -1.11 -14.28
CA LEU A 209 4.12 -1.23 -14.97
C LEU A 209 2.95 -1.50 -14.02
N HIS A 210 3.11 -1.26 -12.71
CA HIS A 210 2.03 -1.41 -11.74
C HIS A 210 1.14 -0.17 -11.64
N VAL A 211 1.73 1.03 -11.72
CA VAL A 211 1.01 2.30 -11.62
C VAL A 211 0.01 2.42 -12.76
N GLY A 212 -1.22 2.77 -12.41
CA GLY A 212 -2.36 2.82 -13.33
C GLY A 212 -3.09 1.49 -13.50
N SER A 213 -2.73 0.43 -12.78
CA SER A 213 -3.56 -0.78 -12.70
C SER A 213 -4.91 -0.44 -12.07
N ILE A 214 -5.99 -0.94 -12.67
CA ILE A 214 -7.37 -0.79 -12.16
C ILE A 214 -8.01 -2.17 -12.17
N VAL A 215 -8.64 -2.52 -11.04
CA VAL A 215 -9.46 -3.72 -10.88
C VAL A 215 -10.71 -3.42 -10.07
N GLU A 216 -11.80 -4.12 -10.37
CA GLU A 216 -13.01 -4.13 -9.55
C GLU A 216 -13.36 -5.56 -9.17
N TYR A 217 -13.57 -5.79 -7.87
CA TYR A 217 -14.13 -7.01 -7.35
C TYR A 217 -15.54 -6.77 -6.81
N ARG A 218 -16.46 -7.67 -7.12
CA ARG A 218 -17.83 -7.69 -6.58
C ARG A 218 -18.04 -8.91 -5.71
N ASN A 219 -18.66 -8.69 -4.56
CA ASN A 219 -19.06 -9.78 -3.68
C ASN A 219 -20.49 -10.20 -4.04
N GLU A 220 -20.60 -11.15 -4.97
CA GLU A 220 -21.89 -11.71 -5.43
C GLU A 220 -22.55 -12.61 -4.37
N GLY A 221 -21.83 -12.93 -3.28
CA GLY A 221 -22.37 -13.66 -2.14
C GLY A 221 -23.17 -12.77 -1.18
N HIS A 222 -22.93 -12.97 0.12
CA HIS A 222 -23.51 -12.20 1.20
C HIS A 222 -22.46 -11.27 1.82
N PRO A 223 -22.23 -10.06 1.26
CA PRO A 223 -21.27 -9.12 1.83
C PRO A 223 -21.70 -8.73 3.25
N LEU A 224 -20.72 -8.56 4.13
CA LEU A 224 -20.99 -8.12 5.51
C LEU A 224 -21.42 -6.65 5.56
N ALA A 225 -20.96 -5.85 4.60
CA ALA A 225 -21.31 -4.44 4.47
C ALA A 225 -21.80 -4.15 3.05
N LYS A 226 -22.95 -3.49 2.92
CA LYS A 226 -23.46 -2.97 1.65
C LYS A 226 -22.80 -1.63 1.33
N VAL A 227 -21.51 -1.69 1.02
CA VAL A 227 -20.61 -0.55 0.79
C VAL A 227 -19.84 -0.75 -0.51
N ARG A 228 -19.67 0.32 -1.27
CA ARG A 228 -18.77 0.44 -2.41
C ARG A 228 -17.52 1.18 -1.97
N LEU A 229 -16.38 0.48 -1.95
CA LEU A 229 -15.09 1.02 -1.55
C LEU A 229 -14.25 1.32 -2.80
N LEU A 230 -13.81 2.56 -2.96
CA LEU A 230 -12.81 2.94 -3.96
C LEU A 230 -11.48 3.23 -3.26
N VAL A 231 -10.42 2.56 -3.69
CA VAL A 231 -9.08 2.69 -3.12
C VAL A 231 -8.10 3.18 -4.18
N PHE A 232 -7.40 4.25 -3.87
CA PHE A 232 -6.18 4.66 -4.57
C PHE A 232 -5.00 4.32 -3.67
N GLY A 233 -4.23 3.28 -4.02
CA GLY A 233 -3.20 2.72 -3.15
C GLY A 233 -2.00 2.13 -3.89
N ASP A 234 -1.22 1.32 -3.17
CA ASP A 234 -0.04 0.66 -3.68
C ASP A 234 -0.06 -0.87 -3.44
N SER A 235 1.12 -1.49 -3.38
CA SER A 235 1.33 -2.93 -3.20
C SER A 235 0.79 -3.47 -1.87
N PHE A 236 0.46 -2.63 -0.89
CA PHE A 236 -0.20 -3.06 0.35
C PHE A 236 -1.69 -3.38 0.16
N PHE A 237 -2.38 -2.74 -0.78
CA PHE A 237 -3.69 -3.18 -1.23
C PHE A 237 -3.60 -4.24 -2.33
N GLU A 238 -2.79 -3.97 -3.35
CA GLU A 238 -2.49 -4.86 -4.47
C GLU A 238 -3.71 -5.14 -5.38
N TYR A 239 -3.49 -5.44 -6.68
CA TYR A 239 -4.58 -5.60 -7.65
C TYR A 239 -5.14 -7.03 -7.77
N ARG A 240 -4.43 -8.05 -7.30
CA ARG A 240 -4.92 -9.43 -7.19
C ARG A 240 -5.76 -9.55 -5.91
N PRO A 241 -6.53 -10.65 -5.73
CA PRO A 241 -7.32 -10.84 -4.51
C PRO A 241 -6.42 -11.29 -3.34
N HIS A 242 -5.40 -10.50 -3.04
CA HIS A 242 -4.44 -10.66 -1.95
C HIS A 242 -4.44 -9.41 -1.06
N MET A 243 -3.79 -9.51 0.10
CA MET A 243 -3.68 -8.40 1.07
C MET A 243 -5.03 -7.70 1.32
N LEU A 244 -5.04 -6.37 1.42
CA LEU A 244 -6.26 -5.63 1.76
C LEU A 244 -7.32 -5.71 0.66
N THR A 245 -6.95 -5.70 -0.63
CA THR A 245 -7.94 -5.85 -1.71
C THR A 245 -8.71 -7.17 -1.58
N GLY A 246 -8.00 -8.28 -1.33
CA GLY A 246 -8.64 -9.57 -1.09
C GLY A 246 -9.53 -9.59 0.16
N MET A 247 -9.09 -8.99 1.27
CA MET A 247 -9.89 -8.92 2.50
C MET A 247 -11.17 -8.08 2.31
N PHE A 248 -11.06 -6.92 1.65
CA PHE A 248 -12.21 -6.06 1.38
C PHE A 248 -13.15 -6.65 0.33
N ALA A 249 -12.64 -7.35 -0.68
CA ALA A 249 -13.47 -8.03 -1.68
C ALA A 249 -14.45 -9.04 -1.04
N GLU A 250 -14.09 -9.64 0.10
CA GLU A 250 -14.99 -10.53 0.86
C GLU A 250 -15.86 -9.83 1.91
N THR A 251 -15.58 -8.56 2.19
CA THR A 251 -16.21 -7.80 3.29
C THR A 251 -17.30 -6.87 2.78
N VAL A 252 -17.04 -6.15 1.69
CA VAL A 252 -17.93 -5.11 1.14
C VAL A 252 -18.63 -5.58 -0.13
N ASP A 253 -19.59 -4.80 -0.65
CA ASP A 253 -20.39 -5.13 -1.84
C ASP A 253 -19.54 -5.04 -3.11
N ALA A 254 -18.72 -3.99 -3.21
CA ALA A 254 -17.74 -3.83 -4.28
C ALA A 254 -16.48 -3.12 -3.76
N VAL A 255 -15.32 -3.56 -4.21
CA VAL A 255 -14.06 -2.84 -4.04
C VAL A 255 -13.42 -2.60 -5.39
N MET A 256 -13.18 -1.34 -5.72
CA MET A 256 -12.34 -0.94 -6.84
C MET A 256 -10.98 -0.51 -6.28
N PHE A 257 -9.92 -1.14 -6.76
CA PHE A 257 -8.55 -0.77 -6.44
C PHE A 257 -7.90 -0.14 -7.67
N VAL A 258 -7.28 1.01 -7.44
CA VAL A 258 -6.51 1.78 -8.41
C VAL A 258 -5.10 1.95 -7.86
N TRP A 259 -4.10 1.47 -8.60
CA TRP A 259 -2.70 1.63 -8.20
C TRP A 259 -2.22 3.06 -8.53
N SER A 260 -2.38 3.98 -7.58
CA SER A 260 -2.03 5.40 -7.74
C SER A 260 -2.03 6.11 -6.38
N ALA A 261 -1.08 7.03 -6.19
CA ALA A 261 -1.12 7.97 -5.06
C ALA A 261 -2.04 9.18 -5.32
N ALA A 262 -2.32 9.48 -6.61
CA ALA A 262 -3.22 10.54 -7.06
C ALA A 262 -4.66 10.02 -7.22
N ILE A 263 -5.64 10.88 -6.97
CA ILE A 263 -7.06 10.60 -7.19
C ILE A 263 -7.45 11.02 -8.60
N ASP A 264 -8.04 10.10 -9.36
CA ASP A 264 -8.77 10.42 -10.57
C ASP A 264 -10.25 10.65 -10.22
N TRP A 265 -10.65 11.92 -10.15
CA TRP A 265 -12.03 12.28 -9.77
C TRP A 265 -13.07 11.83 -10.79
N LYS A 266 -12.70 11.58 -12.05
CA LYS A 266 -13.63 11.00 -13.03
C LYS A 266 -13.97 9.56 -12.67
N LEU A 267 -12.96 8.77 -12.24
CA LEU A 267 -13.19 7.42 -11.73
C LEU A 267 -14.07 7.44 -10.48
N VAL A 268 -13.90 8.43 -9.59
CA VAL A 268 -14.77 8.60 -8.42
C VAL A 268 -16.22 8.84 -8.85
N ASP A 269 -16.46 9.71 -9.82
CA ASP A 269 -17.79 10.07 -10.31
C ASP A 269 -18.49 8.91 -11.06
N GLU A 270 -17.72 8.10 -11.78
CA GLU A 270 -18.23 6.92 -12.47
C GLU A 270 -18.55 5.78 -11.48
N PHE A 271 -17.62 5.48 -10.56
CA PHE A 271 -17.77 4.37 -9.63
C PHE A 271 -18.78 4.67 -8.50
N LYS A 272 -18.95 5.94 -8.11
CA LYS A 272 -19.85 6.37 -7.03
C LYS A 272 -19.64 5.56 -5.74
N PRO A 273 -18.46 5.66 -5.12
CA PRO A 273 -18.18 4.94 -3.88
C PRO A 273 -18.96 5.54 -2.71
N ASP A 274 -19.28 4.72 -1.71
CA ASP A 274 -19.71 5.21 -0.39
C ASP A 274 -18.50 5.68 0.42
N ILE A 275 -17.36 5.00 0.22
CA ILE A 275 -16.10 5.29 0.89
C ILE A 275 -14.97 5.40 -0.14
N LEU A 276 -14.25 6.52 -0.07
CA LEU A 276 -13.02 6.76 -0.81
C LEU A 276 -11.84 6.68 0.16
N LEU A 277 -10.92 5.75 -0.09
CA LEU A 277 -9.70 5.56 0.67
C LEU A 277 -8.49 5.90 -0.22
N THR A 278 -7.60 6.74 0.29
CA THR A 278 -6.24 6.83 -0.26
C THR A 278 -5.26 6.14 0.67
N GLU A 279 -4.33 5.38 0.11
CA GLU A 279 -3.29 4.65 0.83
C GLU A 279 -1.93 4.92 0.18
N VAL A 280 -0.91 5.20 0.99
CA VAL A 280 0.46 5.42 0.50
C VAL A 280 1.45 4.86 1.51
N ALA A 281 2.40 4.03 1.08
CA ALA A 281 3.53 3.66 1.92
C ALA A 281 4.37 4.88 2.33
N GLU A 282 4.78 4.94 3.60
CA GLU A 282 5.48 6.08 4.21
C GLU A 282 6.74 6.50 3.43
N ARG A 283 7.44 5.54 2.82
CA ARG A 283 8.61 5.78 1.96
C ARG A 283 8.33 6.63 0.71
N PHE A 284 7.07 6.82 0.31
CA PHE A 284 6.66 7.65 -0.83
C PHE A 284 6.17 9.04 -0.43
N VAL A 285 6.10 9.36 0.87
CA VAL A 285 5.58 10.65 1.38
C VAL A 285 6.41 11.85 0.90
N ARG A 286 7.65 11.63 0.45
CA ARG A 286 8.50 12.68 -0.17
C ARG A 286 7.81 13.38 -1.33
N VAL A 287 6.94 12.69 -2.08
CA VAL A 287 6.28 13.23 -3.27
C VAL A 287 4.78 13.38 -3.00
N VAL A 288 4.33 14.63 -2.89
CA VAL A 288 2.91 14.95 -2.76
C VAL A 288 2.25 14.85 -4.13
N PRO A 289 1.23 13.99 -4.31
CA PRO A 289 0.59 13.81 -5.60
C PRO A 289 -0.28 15.02 -5.99
N ASN A 290 -0.45 15.21 -7.31
CA ASN A 290 -1.45 16.10 -7.87
C ASN A 290 -2.62 15.25 -8.40
N ASP A 291 -3.85 15.63 -8.08
CA ASP A 291 -5.09 14.93 -8.46
C ASP A 291 -5.64 15.38 -9.83
N ASP A 292 -4.92 16.22 -10.58
CA ASP A 292 -5.19 16.48 -12.00
C ASP A 292 -4.59 15.38 -12.88
N VAL A 293 -5.24 14.21 -12.84
CA VAL A 293 -4.79 13.01 -13.54
C VAL A 293 -5.93 12.34 -14.32
N ASP A 294 -5.55 11.57 -15.32
CA ASP A 294 -6.45 10.64 -16.04
C ASP A 294 -5.75 9.29 -16.07
N ILE A 295 -6.13 8.42 -15.14
CA ILE A 295 -5.38 7.19 -14.87
C ILE A 295 -5.57 6.17 -15.98
N ARG A 296 -6.78 6.08 -16.56
CA ARG A 296 -7.02 5.20 -17.70
C ARG A 296 -6.17 5.61 -18.90
N ARG A 297 -6.12 6.90 -19.23
CA ARG A 297 -5.26 7.40 -20.31
C ARG A 297 -3.78 7.17 -20.01
N HIS A 298 -3.34 7.40 -18.77
CA HIS A 298 -1.98 7.10 -18.35
C HIS A 298 -1.64 5.62 -18.57
N ALA A 299 -2.53 4.72 -18.14
CA ALA A 299 -2.35 3.28 -18.25
C ALA A 299 -2.20 2.83 -19.70
N THR A 300 -3.09 3.28 -20.60
CA THR A 300 -3.03 2.96 -22.03
C THR A 300 -1.73 3.46 -22.66
N ASN A 301 -1.34 4.71 -22.41
CA ASN A 301 -0.10 5.28 -22.94
C ASN A 301 1.14 4.51 -22.44
N LYS A 302 1.16 4.18 -21.14
CA LYS A 302 2.28 3.44 -20.53
C LYS A 302 2.40 2.04 -21.13
N LEU A 303 1.28 1.33 -21.28
CA LEU A 303 1.26 0.00 -21.88
C LEU A 303 1.74 0.02 -23.33
N GLN A 304 1.27 0.97 -24.14
CA GLN A 304 1.71 1.14 -25.53
C GLN A 304 3.23 1.37 -25.61
N SER A 305 3.76 2.26 -24.77
CA SER A 305 5.21 2.52 -24.70
C SER A 305 6.01 1.24 -24.39
N VAL A 306 5.58 0.44 -23.41
CA VAL A 306 6.26 -0.81 -23.05
C VAL A 306 6.19 -1.85 -24.17
N LEU A 307 5.03 -1.98 -24.83
CA LEU A 307 4.85 -2.92 -25.94
C LEU A 307 5.75 -2.57 -27.13
N CYS A 308 5.85 -1.29 -27.51
CA CYS A 308 6.76 -0.84 -28.56
C CYS A 308 8.22 -1.18 -28.23
N SER A 309 8.70 -0.82 -27.03
CA SER A 309 10.07 -1.12 -26.61
C SER A 309 10.34 -2.62 -26.44
N HIS A 310 9.32 -3.45 -26.20
CA HIS A 310 9.49 -4.91 -26.15
C HIS A 310 9.55 -5.54 -27.55
N ALA A 311 8.78 -5.02 -28.51
CA ALA A 311 8.82 -5.46 -29.90
C ALA A 311 10.18 -5.15 -30.55
N GLU A 312 10.71 -3.95 -30.34
CA GLU A 312 12.04 -3.54 -30.82
C GLU A 312 13.14 -4.47 -30.29
N ARG A 313 13.10 -4.83 -29.00
CA ARG A 313 14.06 -5.75 -28.38
C ARG A 313 13.96 -7.20 -28.85
N ARG A 314 12.83 -7.61 -29.44
CA ARG A 314 12.69 -8.95 -30.05
C ARG A 314 13.14 -9.00 -31.50
N ALA A 315 13.22 -7.84 -32.17
CA ALA A 315 13.64 -7.73 -33.56
C ALA A 315 15.16 -7.56 -33.72
N SER A 316 15.86 -7.15 -32.66
CA SER A 316 17.33 -7.08 -32.53
C SER A 316 17.93 -8.38 -32.03
#